data_AF-A0A2V6C700-F1
#
_entry.id   AF-A0A2V6C700-F1
#
_cell.length_a   1.000
_cell.length_b   1.000
_cell.length_c   1.000
_cell.angle_alpha   90.00
_cell.angle_beta   90.00
_cell.angle_gamma   90.00
#
_symmetry.space_group_name_H-M   'P 1'
#
loop_
_entity.id
_entity.type
_entity.pdbx_description
1 polymer ?
#
loop_
_entity_poly.entity_id
_entity_poly.type
_entity_poly.pdbx_seq_one_letter_code
_entity_poly.pdbx_strand_id
1 'polypeptide(L)'
;MNYKSICVTALVLFSNTAWASGEKMDASSADLTHLSLEELMNVEVTSVSRRAEKLSAAPAAVSVLTADDLRRSGVTSIPEALRLVPGMEVSRVDSHNWAISARGFNDLFANKLLVLMDGRSLYTPLFSGVYWDTQDTLLEDIDRVEVIRGPGATLWGANAVNGVINIITRSAKDTRGLLVTGGGGTEEQGFAGVRYGGQLGENAYYRVYGKY
;
A
#
# COMPACT_ATOMS: atom_id res chain seq x y z
N MET A 1 35.48 4.03 34.79
CA MET A 1 34.73 3.92 33.52
C MET A 1 33.32 4.42 33.76
N ASN A 2 32.97 5.62 33.30
CA ASN A 2 31.62 6.18 33.40
C ASN A 2 31.35 6.95 32.11
N TYR A 3 30.49 6.40 31.25
CA TYR A 3 30.08 7.03 30.00
C TYR A 3 29.05 8.13 30.29
N LYS A 4 29.36 9.36 29.87
CA LYS A 4 28.40 10.47 29.82
C LYS A 4 27.61 10.35 28.52
N SER A 5 26.33 10.02 28.61
CA SER A 5 25.39 10.07 27.49
C SER A 5 25.07 11.53 27.15
N ILE A 6 25.38 11.94 25.92
CA ILE A 6 25.06 13.24 25.36
C ILE A 6 23.64 13.17 24.79
N CYS A 7 22.71 13.93 25.39
CA CYS A 7 21.35 14.08 24.89
C CYS A 7 21.34 15.25 23.89
N VAL A 8 21.18 14.96 22.60
CA VAL A 8 21.04 15.98 21.56
C VAL A 8 19.55 16.29 21.41
N THR A 9 19.10 17.37 22.06
CA THR A 9 17.74 17.88 21.91
C THR A 9 17.67 18.72 20.63
N ALA A 10 17.03 18.21 19.58
CA ALA A 10 16.75 18.97 18.37
C ALA A 10 15.50 19.85 18.60
N LEU A 11 15.73 21.16 18.71
CA LEU A 11 14.70 22.19 18.81
C LEU A 11 14.16 22.48 17.39
N VAL A 12 12.95 22.04 17.06
CA VAL A 12 12.28 22.39 15.79
C VAL A 12 11.48 23.67 16.01
N LEU A 13 11.91 24.76 15.38
CA LEU A 13 11.20 26.04 15.35
C LEU A 13 9.99 25.94 14.40
N PHE A 14 8.78 26.09 14.92
CA PHE A 14 7.56 26.26 14.12
C PHE A 14 7.44 27.72 13.68
N SER A 15 7.74 28.02 12.42
CA SER A 15 7.29 29.26 11.77
C SER A 15 5.89 29.05 11.18
N ASN A 16 4.89 29.65 11.83
CA ASN A 16 3.53 29.76 11.31
C ASN A 16 3.53 30.71 10.10
N THR A 17 3.47 30.15 8.89
CA THR A 17 2.99 30.89 7.71
C THR A 17 1.76 30.18 7.17
N ALA A 18 0.60 30.66 7.59
CA ALA A 18 -0.68 30.32 7.00
C ALA A 18 -0.75 30.94 5.61
N TRP A 19 -0.72 30.11 4.57
CA TRP A 19 -1.20 30.46 3.23
C TRP A 19 -2.16 29.36 2.78
N ALA A 20 -3.44 29.72 2.73
CA ALA A 20 -4.44 29.01 1.96
C ALA A 20 -4.18 29.30 0.47
N SER A 21 -3.90 28.27 -0.31
CA SER A 21 -3.96 28.31 -1.77
C SER A 21 -4.69 27.06 -2.26
N GLY A 22 -5.65 27.30 -3.16
CA GLY A 22 -6.72 26.36 -3.52
C GLY A 22 -6.27 25.00 -4.04
N GLU A 23 -7.11 24.00 -3.75
CA GLU A 23 -7.01 22.65 -4.26
C GLU A 23 -6.94 22.66 -5.79
N LYS A 24 -5.80 22.21 -6.33
CA LYS A 24 -5.78 21.57 -7.64
C LYS A 24 -5.99 20.08 -7.40
N MET A 25 -7.16 19.58 -7.80
CA MET A 25 -7.41 18.15 -7.94
C MET A 25 -6.49 17.59 -9.03
N ASP A 26 -5.44 16.89 -8.64
CA ASP A 26 -4.58 16.14 -9.55
C ASP A 26 -5.27 14.80 -9.90
N ALA A 27 -5.42 14.56 -11.21
CA ALA A 27 -6.18 13.47 -11.82
C ALA A 27 -5.43 12.11 -11.80
N SER A 28 -5.18 11.53 -10.63
CA SER A 28 -4.49 10.22 -10.51
C SER A 28 -5.25 9.11 -9.77
N SER A 29 -6.48 9.31 -9.29
CA SER A 29 -7.20 8.32 -8.46
C SER A 29 -8.56 7.87 -9.00
N ALA A 30 -8.78 7.87 -10.31
CA ALA A 30 -10.13 7.65 -10.84
C ALA A 30 -10.76 6.32 -10.37
N ASP A 31 -11.89 6.45 -9.67
CA ASP A 31 -12.77 5.38 -9.21
C ASP A 31 -13.21 4.48 -10.36
N LEU A 32 -12.79 3.21 -10.33
CA LEU A 32 -13.08 2.23 -11.39
C LEU A 32 -14.58 2.06 -11.65
N THR A 33 -15.45 2.30 -10.65
CA THR A 33 -16.90 2.15 -10.81
C THR A 33 -17.58 3.33 -11.50
N HIS A 34 -16.88 4.47 -11.58
CA HIS A 34 -17.33 5.69 -12.26
C HIS A 34 -16.55 5.97 -13.55
N LEU A 35 -15.60 5.11 -13.90
CA LEU A 35 -14.89 5.18 -15.18
C LEU A 35 -15.81 4.82 -16.34
N SER A 36 -15.69 5.56 -17.43
CA SER A 36 -16.19 5.11 -18.73
C SER A 36 -15.55 3.76 -19.08
N LEU A 37 -16.23 2.97 -19.90
CA LEU A 37 -15.70 1.66 -20.33
C LEU A 37 -14.32 1.82 -21.00
N GLU A 38 -14.09 2.90 -21.75
CA GLU A 38 -12.78 3.22 -22.31
C GLU A 38 -11.71 3.48 -21.25
N GLU A 39 -12.01 4.21 -20.18
CA GLU A 39 -11.06 4.45 -19.10
C GLU A 39 -10.74 3.18 -18.32
N LEU A 40 -11.74 2.33 -18.06
CA LEU A 40 -11.55 1.02 -17.43
C LEU A 40 -10.61 0.12 -18.26
N MET A 41 -10.75 0.18 -19.59
CA MET A 41 -9.87 -0.55 -20.52
C MET A 41 -8.44 0.00 -20.56
N ASN A 42 -8.22 1.24 -20.14
CA ASN A 42 -6.92 1.94 -20.18
C ASN A 42 -6.15 1.91 -18.85
N VAL A 43 -6.73 1.37 -17.76
CA VAL A 43 -6.02 1.18 -16.49
C VAL A 43 -4.75 0.36 -16.74
N GLU A 44 -3.60 0.89 -16.34
CA GLU A 44 -2.32 0.19 -16.49
C GLU A 44 -2.04 -0.68 -15.26
N VAL A 45 -1.61 -1.91 -15.53
CA VAL A 45 -1.11 -2.85 -14.52
C VAL A 45 0.32 -3.25 -14.86
N THR A 46 1.13 -3.48 -13.84
CA THR A 46 2.54 -3.88 -14.01
C THR A 46 2.81 -5.31 -13.54
N SER A 47 1.92 -5.83 -12.70
CA SER A 47 2.12 -7.08 -11.98
C SER A 47 2.02 -8.32 -12.86
N VAL A 48 1.36 -8.22 -14.01
CA VAL A 48 1.00 -9.38 -14.85
C VAL A 48 2.14 -9.79 -15.76
N SER A 49 2.88 -8.84 -16.33
CA SER A 49 4.00 -9.08 -17.26
C SER A 49 5.34 -8.47 -16.83
N ARG A 50 5.42 -7.91 -15.61
CA ARG A 50 6.55 -7.07 -15.12
C ARG A 50 6.81 -5.84 -16.00
N ARG A 51 5.84 -5.47 -16.82
CA ARG A 51 5.84 -4.29 -17.69
C ARG A 51 4.46 -3.65 -17.59
N ALA A 52 4.40 -2.33 -17.78
CA ALA A 52 3.13 -1.64 -17.85
C ALA A 52 2.35 -2.14 -19.07
N GLU A 53 1.16 -2.66 -18.83
CA GLU A 53 0.21 -3.07 -19.86
C GLU A 53 -1.22 -2.72 -19.45
N LYS A 54 -2.11 -2.61 -20.42
CA LYS A 54 -3.52 -2.36 -20.13
C LYS A 54 -4.14 -3.55 -19.40
N LEU A 55 -4.95 -3.28 -18.39
CA LEU A 55 -5.73 -4.27 -17.64
C LEU A 55 -6.56 -5.17 -18.58
N SER A 56 -7.12 -4.58 -19.64
CA SER A 56 -7.89 -5.29 -20.67
C SER A 56 -7.08 -6.30 -21.49
N ALA A 57 -5.75 -6.15 -21.55
CA ALA A 57 -4.84 -7.04 -22.27
C ALA A 57 -4.23 -8.12 -21.37
N ALA A 58 -4.40 -8.02 -20.04
CA ALA A 58 -3.83 -8.94 -19.08
C ALA A 58 -4.49 -10.34 -19.19
N PRO A 59 -3.73 -11.43 -19.46
CA PRO A 59 -4.28 -12.79 -19.59
C PRO A 59 -4.55 -13.47 -18.23
N ALA A 60 -4.96 -12.69 -17.21
CA ALA A 60 -5.15 -13.18 -15.85
C ALA A 60 -6.34 -12.48 -15.16
N ALA A 61 -6.87 -13.10 -14.11
CA ALA A 61 -7.90 -12.48 -13.28
C ALA A 61 -7.24 -11.45 -12.34
N VAL A 62 -7.20 -10.20 -12.79
CA VAL A 62 -6.61 -9.07 -12.05
C VAL A 62 -7.71 -8.25 -11.39
N SER A 63 -7.47 -7.83 -10.15
CA SER A 63 -8.21 -6.74 -9.50
C SER A 63 -7.25 -5.64 -9.11
N VAL A 64 -7.71 -4.41 -9.25
CA VAL A 64 -6.97 -3.21 -8.85
C VAL A 64 -7.80 -2.50 -7.79
N LEU A 65 -7.23 -2.30 -6.61
CA LEU A 65 -7.78 -1.39 -5.60
C LEU A 65 -7.08 -0.06 -5.75
N THR A 66 -7.82 0.98 -6.12
CA THR A 66 -7.28 2.34 -6.28
C THR A 66 -7.17 3.05 -4.93
N ALA A 67 -6.39 4.13 -4.87
CA ALA A 67 -6.35 5.00 -3.70
C ALA A 67 -7.74 5.49 -3.27
N ASP A 68 -8.65 5.75 -4.21
CA ASP A 68 -10.02 6.15 -3.87
C ASP A 68 -10.87 4.99 -3.32
N ASP A 69 -10.65 3.75 -3.78
CA ASP A 69 -11.27 2.58 -3.16
C ASP A 69 -10.81 2.40 -1.71
N LEU A 70 -9.50 2.54 -1.46
CA LEU A 70 -8.93 2.49 -0.11
C LEU A 70 -9.54 3.58 0.78
N ARG A 71 -9.59 4.83 0.29
CA ARG A 71 -10.11 5.97 1.04
C ARG A 71 -11.60 5.83 1.38
N ARG A 72 -12.42 5.31 0.46
CA ARG A 72 -13.87 5.18 0.67
C ARG A 72 -14.27 3.96 1.49
N SER A 73 -13.45 2.91 1.49
CA SER A 73 -13.77 1.66 2.16
C SER A 73 -13.63 1.71 3.68
N GLY A 74 -12.89 2.69 4.21
CA GLY A 74 -12.65 2.83 5.65
C GLY A 74 -11.73 1.76 6.24
N VAL A 75 -11.03 1.00 5.39
CA VAL A 75 -9.98 0.06 5.82
C VAL A 75 -8.82 0.83 6.42
N THR A 76 -8.17 0.26 7.44
CA THR A 76 -7.07 0.92 8.17
C THR A 76 -5.71 0.26 7.92
N SER A 77 -5.68 -0.88 7.23
CA SER A 77 -4.47 -1.61 6.92
C SER A 77 -4.53 -2.31 5.55
N ILE A 78 -3.36 -2.68 5.02
CA ILE A 78 -3.25 -3.41 3.75
C ILE A 78 -3.97 -4.77 3.80
N PRO A 79 -3.83 -5.60 4.86
CA PRO A 79 -4.61 -6.82 5.00
C PRO A 79 -6.13 -6.59 4.90
N GLU A 80 -6.64 -5.54 5.56
CA GLU A 80 -8.06 -5.21 5.47
C GLU A 80 -8.48 -4.80 4.07
N ALA A 81 -7.67 -3.99 3.38
CA ALA A 81 -7.91 -3.64 1.98
C ALA A 81 -8.06 -4.89 1.09
N LEU A 82 -7.26 -5.93 1.32
CA LEU A 82 -7.31 -7.17 0.55
C LEU A 82 -8.64 -7.94 0.72
N ARG A 83 -9.44 -7.67 1.76
CA ARG A 83 -10.81 -8.22 1.90
C ARG A 83 -11.77 -7.71 0.83
N LEU A 84 -11.49 -6.53 0.26
CA LEU A 84 -12.31 -5.94 -0.80
C LEU A 84 -12.10 -6.65 -2.14
N VAL A 85 -11.03 -7.45 -2.27
CA VAL A 85 -10.69 -8.14 -3.51
C VAL A 85 -11.47 -9.45 -3.60
N PRO A 86 -12.29 -9.66 -4.65
CA PRO A 86 -13.05 -10.89 -4.81
C PRO A 86 -12.16 -12.13 -4.88
N GLY A 87 -12.50 -13.17 -4.11
CA GLY A 87 -11.77 -14.45 -4.10
C GLY A 87 -10.48 -14.45 -3.26
N MET A 88 -10.19 -13.38 -2.55
CA MET A 88 -9.21 -13.37 -1.46
C MET A 88 -9.85 -13.90 -0.17
N GLU A 89 -9.07 -14.64 0.61
CA GLU A 89 -9.40 -15.06 1.96
C GLU A 89 -8.43 -14.38 2.91
N VAL A 90 -8.95 -13.55 3.81
CA VAL A 90 -8.15 -12.75 4.74
C VAL A 90 -8.67 -12.97 6.17
N SER A 91 -7.87 -13.65 6.97
CA SER A 91 -8.17 -13.97 8.36
C SER A 91 -7.18 -13.27 9.28
N ARG A 92 -7.70 -12.48 10.23
CA ARG A 92 -6.90 -11.94 11.33
C ARG A 92 -6.83 -13.04 12.39
N VAL A 93 -5.64 -13.61 12.61
CA VAL A 93 -5.46 -14.73 13.54
C VAL A 93 -5.31 -14.22 14.97
N ASP A 94 -4.58 -13.12 15.14
CA ASP A 94 -4.47 -12.37 16.39
C ASP A 94 -4.22 -10.88 16.11
N SER A 95 -3.79 -10.10 17.12
CA SER A 95 -3.57 -8.67 16.96
C SER A 95 -2.48 -8.31 15.94
N HIS A 96 -1.52 -9.21 15.66
CA HIS A 96 -0.36 -8.98 14.79
C HIS A 96 -0.37 -9.89 13.54
N ASN A 97 -0.94 -11.08 13.64
CA ASN A 97 -0.83 -12.09 12.59
C ASN A 97 -2.04 -12.11 11.65
N TRP A 98 -1.76 -12.16 10.35
CA TRP A 98 -2.74 -12.25 9.28
C TRP A 98 -2.45 -13.45 8.38
N ALA A 99 -3.45 -14.31 8.19
CA ALA A 99 -3.44 -15.39 7.21
C ALA A 99 -4.17 -14.91 5.95
N ILE A 100 -3.41 -14.74 4.87
CA ILE A 100 -3.91 -14.22 3.59
C ILE A 100 -3.65 -15.24 2.50
N SER A 101 -4.71 -15.63 1.79
CA SER A 101 -4.62 -16.55 0.65
C SER A 101 -5.61 -16.19 -0.45
N ALA A 102 -5.48 -16.85 -1.60
CA ALA A 102 -6.48 -16.84 -2.66
C ALA A 102 -6.74 -18.29 -3.06
N ARG A 103 -7.99 -18.61 -3.40
CA ARG A 103 -8.40 -19.96 -3.84
C ARG A 103 -8.08 -21.08 -2.83
N GLY A 104 -8.22 -20.79 -1.53
CA GLY A 104 -8.02 -21.75 -0.43
C GLY A 104 -6.56 -21.92 0.00
N PHE A 105 -6.34 -22.88 0.92
CA PHE A 105 -5.08 -23.09 1.63
C PHE A 105 -4.64 -21.87 2.45
N ASN A 106 -5.56 -21.30 3.21
CA ASN A 106 -5.27 -20.22 4.14
C ASN A 106 -4.67 -20.78 5.43
N ASP A 107 -3.39 -20.48 5.65
CA ASP A 107 -2.65 -20.82 6.87
C ASP A 107 -1.77 -19.62 7.21
N LEU A 108 -1.33 -19.51 8.46
CA LEU A 108 -0.45 -18.44 8.94
C LEU A 108 0.83 -18.33 8.11
N PHE A 109 1.36 -19.47 7.66
CA PHE A 109 2.58 -19.56 6.85
C PHE A 109 2.27 -19.69 5.35
N ALA A 110 1.23 -19.02 4.86
CA ALA A 110 0.78 -19.09 3.46
C ALA A 110 1.84 -18.57 2.47
N ASN A 111 2.80 -19.43 2.14
CA ASN A 111 3.83 -19.21 1.13
C ASN A 111 3.32 -19.45 -0.31
N LYS A 112 2.01 -19.36 -0.54
CA LYS A 112 1.39 -19.59 -1.86
C LYS A 112 0.97 -18.28 -2.55
N LEU A 113 1.13 -17.14 -1.89
CA LEU A 113 0.97 -15.81 -2.48
C LEU A 113 2.28 -15.04 -2.43
N LEU A 114 2.71 -14.53 -3.58
CA LEU A 114 3.84 -13.63 -3.65
C LEU A 114 3.34 -12.23 -3.37
N VAL A 115 3.93 -11.56 -2.40
CA VAL A 115 3.59 -10.18 -2.06
C VAL A 115 4.77 -9.29 -2.36
N LEU A 116 4.52 -8.23 -3.10
CA LEU A 116 5.48 -7.26 -3.55
C LEU A 116 5.08 -5.88 -3.07
N MET A 117 6.07 -5.05 -2.74
CA MET A 117 5.92 -3.61 -2.63
C MET A 117 6.90 -2.97 -3.60
N ASP A 118 6.39 -2.17 -4.53
CA ASP A 118 7.17 -1.54 -5.60
C ASP A 118 8.09 -2.55 -6.34
N GLY A 119 7.57 -3.75 -6.60
CA GLY A 119 8.27 -4.85 -7.27
C GLY A 119 9.28 -5.63 -6.41
N ARG A 120 9.44 -5.30 -5.11
CA ARG A 120 10.32 -6.03 -4.18
C ARG A 120 9.52 -6.97 -3.30
N SER A 121 9.99 -8.21 -3.18
CA SER A 121 9.33 -9.23 -2.35
C SER A 121 9.36 -8.84 -0.87
N LEU A 122 8.20 -8.92 -0.22
CA LEU A 122 8.04 -8.78 1.23
C LEU A 122 8.18 -10.13 1.97
N TYR A 123 8.44 -11.20 1.22
CA TYR A 123 8.57 -12.54 1.77
C TYR A 123 9.83 -12.64 2.66
N THR A 124 9.64 -13.14 3.88
CA THR A 124 10.73 -13.38 4.82
C THR A 124 11.02 -14.89 4.91
N PRO A 125 12.22 -15.36 4.50
CA PRO A 125 12.54 -16.79 4.51
C PRO A 125 12.44 -17.46 5.88
N LEU A 126 12.79 -16.75 6.96
CA LEU A 126 12.74 -17.27 8.33
C LEU A 126 11.32 -17.51 8.82
N PHE A 127 10.37 -16.70 8.37
CA PHE A 127 8.95 -16.82 8.70
C PHE A 127 8.18 -17.69 7.70
N SER A 128 8.75 -17.91 6.51
CA SER A 128 8.07 -18.55 5.39
C SER A 128 6.75 -17.85 4.99
N GLY A 129 6.72 -16.52 5.08
CA GLY A 129 5.54 -15.70 4.82
C GLY A 129 5.83 -14.20 4.80
N VAL A 130 4.78 -13.39 4.99
CA VAL A 130 4.86 -11.93 5.07
C VAL A 130 4.46 -11.48 6.47
N TYR A 131 5.29 -10.64 7.09
CA TYR A 131 4.96 -9.96 8.34
C TYR A 131 4.08 -8.75 8.05
N TRP A 132 2.77 -8.99 7.92
CA TRP A 132 1.80 -7.98 7.52
C TRP A 132 1.72 -6.79 8.48
N ASP A 133 1.94 -7.01 9.77
CA ASP A 133 2.02 -5.99 10.82
C ASP A 133 3.20 -5.03 10.67
N THR A 134 4.30 -5.49 10.08
CA THR A 134 5.49 -4.65 9.82
C THR A 134 5.37 -3.80 8.56
N GLN A 135 4.37 -4.06 7.70
CA GLN A 135 4.14 -3.32 6.46
C GLN A 135 3.30 -2.06 6.73
N ASP A 136 3.83 -1.19 7.59
CA ASP A 136 3.10 -0.09 8.20
C ASP A 136 3.19 1.22 7.40
N THR A 137 2.89 1.14 6.11
CA THR A 137 2.80 2.31 5.23
C THR A 137 1.45 3.01 5.45
N LEU A 138 1.43 4.34 5.38
CA LEU A 138 0.16 5.10 5.33
C LEU A 138 -0.65 4.65 4.11
N LEU A 139 -1.94 4.35 4.28
CA LEU A 139 -2.79 3.94 3.15
C LEU A 139 -2.92 5.04 2.11
N GLU A 140 -2.84 6.31 2.52
CA GLU A 140 -2.84 7.49 1.65
C GLU A 140 -1.58 7.58 0.78
N ASP A 141 -0.51 6.87 1.16
CA ASP A 141 0.73 6.75 0.38
C ASP A 141 0.69 5.57 -0.60
N ILE A 142 -0.36 4.75 -0.59
CA ILE A 142 -0.58 3.71 -1.60
C ILE A 142 -1.27 4.35 -2.80
N ASP A 143 -0.69 4.14 -3.99
CA ASP A 143 -1.32 4.54 -5.24
C ASP A 143 -2.42 3.54 -5.62
N ARG A 144 -2.06 2.25 -5.61
CA ARG A 144 -2.98 1.14 -5.83
C ARG A 144 -2.41 -0.19 -5.34
N VAL A 145 -3.30 -1.16 -5.16
CA VAL A 145 -2.95 -2.57 -4.91
C VAL A 145 -3.43 -3.40 -6.09
N GLU A 146 -2.51 -4.03 -6.80
CA GLU A 146 -2.79 -4.95 -7.89
C GLU A 146 -2.79 -6.39 -7.35
N VAL A 147 -3.87 -7.14 -7.57
CA VAL A 147 -3.99 -8.53 -7.15
C VAL A 147 -4.29 -9.41 -8.34
N ILE A 148 -3.38 -10.33 -8.63
CA ILE A 148 -3.51 -11.36 -9.64
C ILE A 148 -3.89 -12.66 -8.96
N ARG A 149 -5.06 -13.19 -9.29
CA ARG A 149 -5.55 -14.47 -8.75
C ARG A 149 -5.29 -15.60 -9.72
N GLY A 150 -4.50 -16.59 -9.29
CA GLY A 150 -4.14 -17.76 -10.08
C GLY A 150 -2.62 -17.91 -10.25
N PRO A 151 -2.18 -18.96 -10.95
CA PRO A 151 -0.76 -19.29 -11.05
C PRO A 151 0.05 -18.20 -11.75
N GLY A 152 0.95 -17.55 -11.00
CA GLY A 152 1.92 -16.56 -11.48
C GLY A 152 3.36 -17.08 -11.50
N ALA A 153 3.58 -18.35 -11.12
CA ALA A 153 4.91 -18.93 -10.90
C ALA A 153 5.81 -18.93 -12.14
N THR A 154 5.26 -18.94 -13.35
CA THR A 154 6.04 -18.87 -14.61
C THR A 154 6.83 -17.56 -14.74
N LEU A 155 6.26 -16.46 -14.27
CA LEU A 155 6.88 -15.13 -14.34
C LEU A 155 7.54 -14.73 -13.01
N TRP A 156 6.93 -15.12 -11.89
CA TRP A 156 7.32 -14.64 -10.57
C TRP A 156 8.12 -15.66 -9.74
N GLY A 157 8.12 -16.94 -10.15
CA GLY A 157 8.85 -18.00 -9.47
C GLY A 157 8.15 -18.51 -8.22
N ALA A 158 8.94 -18.80 -7.19
CA ALA A 158 8.44 -19.34 -5.93
C ALA A 158 7.39 -18.42 -5.28
N ASN A 159 6.50 -19.02 -4.50
CA ASN A 159 5.42 -18.37 -3.77
C ASN A 159 4.32 -17.71 -4.60
N ALA A 160 4.35 -17.76 -5.95
CA ALA A 160 3.28 -17.24 -6.80
C ALA A 160 2.29 -18.31 -7.29
N VAL A 161 2.01 -19.32 -6.47
CA VAL A 161 1.17 -20.48 -6.87
C VAL A 161 -0.31 -20.10 -6.93
N ASN A 162 -0.81 -19.39 -5.92
CA ASN A 162 -2.20 -18.97 -5.82
C ASN A 162 -2.41 -17.56 -6.38
N GLY A 163 -1.35 -16.78 -6.56
CA GLY A 163 -1.44 -15.40 -7.02
C GLY A 163 -0.24 -14.54 -6.68
N VAL A 164 -0.36 -13.27 -7.08
CA VAL A 164 0.60 -12.20 -6.81
C VAL A 164 -0.16 -10.97 -6.32
N ILE A 165 0.31 -10.37 -5.25
CA ILE A 165 -0.13 -9.08 -4.73
C ILE A 165 1.01 -8.11 -4.94
N ASN A 166 0.75 -6.97 -5.57
CA ASN A 166 1.72 -5.91 -5.73
C ASN A 166 1.14 -4.60 -5.21
N ILE A 167 1.79 -4.05 -4.20
CA ILE A 167 1.44 -2.78 -3.58
C ILE A 167 2.33 -1.73 -4.25
N ILE A 168 1.69 -0.78 -4.92
CA ILE A 168 2.39 0.33 -5.59
C ILE A 168 2.23 1.57 -4.73
N THR A 169 3.35 2.15 -4.30
CA THR A 169 3.36 3.37 -3.49
C THR A 169 3.45 4.62 -4.36
N ARG A 170 2.85 5.70 -3.87
CA ARG A 170 3.01 7.04 -4.47
C ARG A 170 4.44 7.51 -4.29
N SER A 171 4.98 8.18 -5.31
CA SER A 171 6.30 8.78 -5.24
C SER A 171 6.35 9.95 -4.24
N ALA A 172 7.55 10.31 -3.78
CA ALA A 172 7.73 11.49 -2.93
C ALA A 172 7.29 12.79 -3.61
N LYS A 173 7.31 12.84 -4.95
CA LYS A 173 6.85 13.99 -5.75
C LYS A 173 5.34 14.21 -5.65
N ASP A 174 4.59 13.11 -5.58
CA ASP A 174 3.11 13.09 -5.56
C ASP A 174 2.56 13.19 -4.13
N THR A 175 3.43 13.25 -3.13
CA THR A 175 3.09 13.21 -1.71
C THR A 175 3.64 14.41 -0.93
N ARG A 176 3.82 15.53 -1.64
CA ARG A 176 4.27 16.81 -1.07
C ARG A 176 3.20 17.43 -0.16
N GLY A 177 3.65 18.28 0.77
CA GLY A 177 2.80 18.96 1.73
C GLY A 177 2.55 18.17 3.00
N LEU A 178 1.73 18.73 3.88
CA LEU A 178 1.32 18.12 5.14
C LEU A 178 0.07 17.26 4.91
N LEU A 179 0.12 16.02 5.40
CA LEU A 179 -1.04 15.15 5.57
C LEU A 179 -1.16 14.82 7.05
N VAL A 180 -2.39 14.94 7.56
CA VAL A 180 -2.78 14.45 8.90
C VAL A 180 -3.97 13.54 8.69
N THR A 181 -3.87 12.33 9.22
CA THR A 181 -4.93 11.32 9.17
C THR A 181 -5.15 10.77 10.57
N GLY A 182 -6.35 10.27 10.84
CA GLY A 182 -6.67 9.67 12.12
C GLY A 182 -8.11 9.26 12.20
N GLY A 183 -8.39 8.35 13.12
CA GLY A 183 -9.72 7.79 13.31
C GLY A 183 -9.79 6.88 14.53
N GLY A 184 -10.93 6.26 14.71
CA GLY A 184 -11.18 5.29 15.79
C GLY A 184 -12.48 4.54 15.54
N GLY A 185 -12.56 3.34 16.08
CA GLY A 185 -13.66 2.41 15.90
C GLY A 185 -13.73 1.36 17.00
N THR A 186 -14.57 0.35 16.79
CA THR A 186 -14.77 -0.74 17.78
C THR A 186 -13.61 -1.73 17.80
N GLU A 187 -13.02 -2.01 16.63
CA GLU A 187 -11.87 -2.90 16.48
C GLU A 187 -10.56 -2.12 16.61
N GLU A 188 -10.35 -1.11 15.76
CA GLU A 188 -9.21 -0.20 15.84
C GLU A 188 -9.56 1.00 16.71
N GLN A 189 -9.21 0.94 17.99
CA GLN A 189 -9.66 1.89 19.03
C GLN A 189 -9.13 3.32 18.81
N GLY A 190 -8.06 3.48 18.05
CA GLY A 190 -7.53 4.78 17.65
C GLY A 190 -6.33 4.63 16.76
N PHE A 191 -6.25 5.45 15.72
CA PHE A 191 -5.05 5.60 14.91
C PHE A 191 -4.84 7.07 14.56
N ALA A 192 -3.58 7.45 14.36
CA ALA A 192 -3.20 8.77 13.86
C ALA A 192 -1.95 8.66 13.00
N GLY A 193 -1.89 9.48 11.95
CA GLY A 193 -0.75 9.55 11.06
C GLY A 193 -0.45 10.99 10.68
N VAL A 194 0.84 11.30 10.58
CA VAL A 194 1.33 12.57 10.04
C VAL A 194 2.39 12.28 9.00
N ARG A 195 2.31 13.00 7.88
CA ARG A 195 3.29 12.94 6.80
C ARG A 195 3.60 14.34 6.33
N TYR A 196 4.88 14.61 6.10
CA TYR A 196 5.34 15.82 5.43
C TYR A 196 6.23 15.45 4.25
N GLY A 197 5.88 15.96 3.07
CA GLY A 197 6.67 15.82 1.86
C GLY A 197 7.14 17.17 1.32
N GLY A 198 8.34 17.20 0.74
CA GLY A 198 8.91 18.41 0.17
C GLY A 198 9.83 18.13 -1.01
N GLN A 199 10.42 19.20 -1.53
CA GLN A 199 11.32 19.18 -2.68
C GLN A 199 12.64 19.85 -2.28
N LEU A 200 13.77 19.25 -2.65
CA LEU A 200 15.11 19.83 -2.55
C LEU A 200 15.63 20.12 -3.97
N GLY A 201 15.84 21.40 -4.27
CA GLY A 201 16.24 21.81 -5.62
C GLY A 201 15.18 21.48 -6.68
N GLU A 202 15.60 21.28 -7.92
CA GLU A 202 14.67 21.11 -9.04
C GLU A 202 14.11 19.68 -9.16
N ASN A 203 14.90 18.65 -8.79
CA ASN A 203 14.59 17.26 -9.12
C ASN A 203 14.62 16.27 -7.95
N ALA A 204 14.92 16.70 -6.72
CA ALA A 204 14.90 15.81 -5.57
C ALA A 204 13.64 16.04 -4.72
N TYR A 205 12.98 14.94 -4.34
CA TYR A 205 11.75 14.96 -3.53
C TYR A 205 11.94 14.05 -2.33
N TYR A 206 11.36 14.42 -1.19
CA TYR A 206 11.41 13.63 0.03
C TYR A 206 10.05 13.55 0.68
N ARG A 207 9.84 12.49 1.45
CA ARG A 207 8.68 12.27 2.31
C ARG A 207 9.17 11.69 3.63
N VAL A 208 8.63 12.21 4.74
CA VAL A 208 8.80 11.65 6.08
C VAL A 208 7.41 11.48 6.67
N TYR A 209 7.16 10.35 7.33
CA TYR A 209 5.90 10.10 8.01
C TYR A 209 6.11 9.36 9.33
N GLY A 210 5.10 9.42 10.18
CA GLY A 210 4.95 8.61 11.38
C GLY A 210 3.48 8.35 11.63
N LYS A 211 3.17 7.18 12.19
CA LYS A 211 1.82 6.80 12.61
C LYS A 211 1.84 6.07 13.95
N TYR A 212 0.69 6.06 14.60
CA TYR A 212 0.38 5.41 15.87
C TYR A 212 -0.98 4.74 15.76
#